data_AF-A0A0E0AA79-F1
#
_entry.id   AF-A0A0E0AA79-F1
#
_cell.length_a   1.000
_cell.length_b   1.000
_cell.length_c   1.000
_cell.angle_alpha   90.00
_cell.angle_beta   90.00
_cell.angle_gamma   90.00
#
_symmetry.space_group_name_H-M   'P 1'
#
loop_
_entity.id
_entity.type
_entity.pdbx_description
1 polymer ?
#
loop_
_entity_poly.entity_id
_entity_poly.type
_entity_poly.pdbx_seq_one_letter_code
_entity_poly.pdbx_strand_id
1 'polypeptide(L)'
;MDPDFSRASRGPSFAFAFNSVNFSDRVLRIEIVAGDDAAGAKGAAGEGCSSLADWAHQRKRRREELRREKESGKYTDLETCKVEAEECDTYEENNEEPVAMIEESPPDIGQDGEDGDSCDSSWSMECTQVLRVKSIYISSAILAAESPFFYKLFSNGMKESDQRHATLRITASDSFYLIIVCLSETEENALMELLSFMYSGKLTTNQPTLLLDILMIADKFEVVSCMRHCSQLLRSLPMTTESALLYLDLPSSISMAAAVQPLTDTAKAFLANKYKDLTKLQDEAMNIPLAGIEAILWSNDLQVASEDAIYDFVIKWARSQYPKLEERREILGTRLLPLVRFCHMTCRKLRKVLACNDLDHEQATKCVTEALLYKADAPHRQRTLAADVLTCRKYAERAYKYRPLKVVEFDRPYPQCIAYLDLKREECSRLFPSGRIYSQAFHLAGQGFFLSAHCNMDQQSAFHCFGLFLGMQEKGSTSVTVDYEFAARTRPSGEFVSKYKGYYTFTGGKAVGYRNLFAIPWSSFMADDSLFFIEGVLHLRAELTIKQP
;
A
#
# COMPACT_ATOMS: atom_id res chain seq x y z
N MET A 1 -25.88 -12.08 -16.88
CA MET A 1 -27.08 -12.39 -16.09
C MET A 1 -26.61 -12.56 -14.66
N ASP A 2 -26.54 -11.46 -13.95
CA ASP A 2 -26.27 -11.42 -12.52
C ASP A 2 -27.57 -11.73 -11.78
N PRO A 3 -27.56 -12.57 -10.74
CA PRO A 3 -28.74 -12.73 -9.91
C PRO A 3 -28.87 -11.49 -9.02
N ASP A 4 -29.92 -10.72 -9.29
CA ASP A 4 -30.49 -9.74 -8.37
C ASP A 4 -30.79 -10.40 -7.01
N PHE A 5 -29.86 -10.32 -6.06
CA PHE A 5 -30.11 -10.62 -4.65
C PHE A 5 -30.59 -9.37 -3.90
N SER A 6 -31.55 -8.66 -4.50
CA SER A 6 -32.36 -7.63 -3.84
C SER A 6 -33.57 -8.26 -3.14
N ARG A 7 -33.32 -9.32 -2.34
CA ARG A 7 -34.29 -9.90 -1.39
C ARG A 7 -33.60 -10.94 -0.49
N ALA A 8 -32.74 -10.48 0.42
CA ALA A 8 -32.49 -11.28 1.61
C ALA A 8 -33.80 -11.34 2.40
N SER A 9 -34.35 -12.56 2.49
CA SER A 9 -35.56 -12.92 3.21
C SER A 9 -35.69 -12.16 4.53
N ARG A 10 -36.74 -11.35 4.66
CA ARG A 10 -37.15 -10.77 5.94
C ARG A 10 -37.77 -11.91 6.74
N GLY A 11 -36.94 -12.73 7.38
CA GLY A 11 -37.39 -13.72 8.34
C GLY A 11 -38.22 -13.05 9.46
N PRO A 12 -39.09 -13.80 10.16
CA PRO A 12 -39.80 -13.28 11.31
C PRO A 12 -38.79 -12.77 12.36
N SER A 13 -38.95 -11.52 12.79
CA SER A 13 -38.10 -10.95 13.83
C SER A 13 -38.50 -11.57 15.17
N PHE A 14 -37.57 -12.29 15.80
CA PHE A 14 -37.75 -12.93 17.11
C PHE A 14 -37.31 -12.02 18.26
N ALA A 15 -37.26 -10.70 18.05
CA ALA A 15 -36.83 -9.73 19.06
C ALA A 15 -37.60 -9.86 20.39
N PHE A 16 -38.87 -10.27 20.35
CA PHE A 16 -39.70 -10.51 21.54
C PHE A 16 -39.24 -11.70 22.41
N ALA A 17 -38.47 -12.64 21.84
CA ALA A 17 -38.00 -13.85 22.51
C ALA A 17 -36.60 -13.67 23.12
N PHE A 18 -35.93 -12.53 22.87
CA PHE A 18 -34.59 -12.28 23.39
C PHE A 18 -34.60 -12.16 24.92
N ASN A 19 -33.73 -12.93 25.59
CA ASN A 19 -33.60 -12.99 27.05
C ASN A 19 -34.93 -13.25 27.81
N SER A 20 -35.82 -14.05 27.21
CA SER A 20 -37.12 -14.39 27.81
C SER A 20 -37.15 -15.84 28.26
N VAL A 21 -37.47 -16.06 29.54
CA VAL A 21 -37.60 -17.39 30.16
C VAL A 21 -38.59 -18.28 29.41
N ASN A 22 -39.66 -17.69 28.89
CA ASN A 22 -40.75 -18.42 28.23
C ASN A 22 -40.39 -18.93 26.83
N PHE A 23 -39.35 -18.38 26.21
CA PHE A 23 -38.94 -18.67 24.83
C PHE A 23 -37.49 -19.19 24.73
N SER A 24 -36.89 -19.53 25.87
CA SER A 24 -35.54 -20.07 25.97
C SER A 24 -35.56 -21.53 26.38
N ASP A 25 -34.74 -22.36 25.74
CA ASP A 25 -34.49 -23.75 26.12
C ASP A 25 -33.16 -23.92 26.90
N ARG A 26 -32.30 -22.90 26.89
CA ARG A 26 -31.00 -22.90 27.59
C ARG A 26 -30.69 -21.57 28.28
N VAL A 27 -29.82 -21.63 29.28
CA VAL A 27 -29.21 -20.45 29.93
C VAL A 27 -27.75 -20.34 29.51
N LEU A 28 -27.39 -19.26 28.83
CA LEU A 28 -26.02 -18.96 28.45
C LEU A 28 -25.33 -18.21 29.60
N ARG A 29 -24.27 -18.78 30.16
CA ARG A 29 -23.39 -18.12 31.12
C ARG A 29 -22.20 -17.53 30.37
N ILE A 30 -22.01 -16.23 30.47
CA ILE A 30 -20.84 -15.53 29.97
C ILE A 30 -19.91 -15.34 31.17
N GLU A 31 -18.79 -16.04 31.17
CA GLU A 31 -17.77 -15.99 32.22
C GLU A 31 -16.58 -15.15 31.74
N ILE A 32 -16.19 -14.16 32.52
CA ILE A 32 -14.96 -13.38 32.32
C ILE A 32 -13.89 -14.00 33.20
N VAL A 33 -12.78 -14.45 32.61
CA VAL A 33 -11.72 -15.23 33.28
C VAL A 33 -10.39 -14.50 33.14
N ALA A 34 -9.59 -14.43 34.22
CA ALA A 34 -8.22 -13.90 34.18
C ALA A 34 -7.28 -14.83 33.38
N GLY A 35 -6.36 -14.27 32.60
CA GLY A 35 -5.44 -15.01 31.74
C GLY A 35 -4.18 -15.44 32.49
N ASP A 36 -3.91 -16.74 32.53
CA ASP A 36 -2.64 -17.28 33.05
C ASP A 36 -1.54 -17.18 31.99
N ASP A 37 -0.58 -16.27 32.21
CA ASP A 37 0.70 -16.28 31.49
C ASP A 37 1.69 -17.21 32.21
N ALA A 38 1.52 -18.53 32.04
CA ALA A 38 2.58 -19.47 32.38
C ALA A 38 3.67 -19.42 31.29
N ALA A 39 4.72 -18.65 31.56
CA ALA A 39 5.91 -18.59 30.72
C ALA A 39 6.60 -19.97 30.65
N GLY A 40 6.44 -20.70 29.54
CA GLY A 40 7.20 -21.95 29.37
C GLY A 40 6.77 -22.90 28.27
N ALA A 41 6.66 -22.47 27.00
CA ALA A 41 6.76 -23.38 25.85
C ALA A 41 7.08 -22.63 24.56
N LYS A 42 8.36 -22.25 24.36
CA LYS A 42 8.87 -21.96 23.01
C LYS A 42 9.12 -23.28 22.31
N GLY A 43 8.35 -23.57 21.27
CA GLY A 43 8.64 -24.70 20.39
C GLY A 43 7.56 -24.96 19.34
N ALA A 44 7.63 -24.24 18.23
CA ALA A 44 7.37 -24.67 16.84
C ALA A 44 6.77 -23.52 16.04
N ALA A 45 7.53 -23.06 15.04
CA ALA A 45 7.09 -22.08 14.06
C ALA A 45 5.96 -22.66 13.19
N GLY A 46 4.90 -21.88 13.00
CA GLY A 46 3.81 -22.14 12.07
C GLY A 46 2.75 -21.03 12.14
N GLU A 47 2.72 -20.19 11.11
CA GLU A 47 1.67 -19.22 10.72
C GLU A 47 0.96 -18.42 11.83
N GLY A 48 1.33 -17.14 11.93
CA GLY A 48 0.81 -16.20 12.90
C GLY A 48 -0.69 -15.92 12.75
N CYS A 49 -1.48 -16.47 13.67
CA CYS A 49 -2.76 -15.92 14.05
C CYS A 49 -2.53 -14.98 15.24
N SER A 50 -2.55 -13.66 15.01
CA SER A 50 -2.54 -12.69 16.11
C SER A 50 -3.83 -12.83 16.93
N SER A 51 -3.72 -12.82 18.27
CA SER A 51 -4.89 -12.93 19.12
C SER A 51 -5.73 -11.64 19.07
N LEU A 52 -7.04 -11.75 19.37
CA LEU A 52 -7.96 -10.60 19.50
C LEU A 52 -7.40 -9.51 20.43
N ALA A 53 -6.69 -9.93 21.50
CA ALA A 53 -6.03 -9.04 22.45
C ALA A 53 -4.88 -8.26 21.80
N ASP A 54 -4.00 -8.93 21.03
CA ASP A 54 -2.86 -8.28 20.37
C ASP A 54 -3.30 -7.17 19.40
N TRP A 55 -4.36 -7.43 18.63
CA TRP A 55 -4.94 -6.45 17.72
C TRP A 55 -5.58 -5.27 18.46
N ALA A 56 -6.31 -5.54 19.55
CA ALA A 56 -6.90 -4.50 20.40
C ALA A 56 -5.83 -3.62 21.07
N HIS A 57 -4.71 -4.22 21.52
CA HIS A 57 -3.56 -3.49 22.06
C HIS A 57 -2.89 -2.60 21.00
N GLN A 58 -2.68 -3.12 19.78
CA GLN A 58 -2.09 -2.35 18.69
C GLN A 58 -2.98 -1.18 18.25
N ARG A 59 -4.30 -1.38 18.25
CA ARG A 59 -5.29 -0.33 17.99
C ARG A 59 -5.30 0.77 19.05
N LYS A 60 -5.14 0.45 20.34
CA LYS A 60 -5.10 1.44 21.43
C LYS A 60 -3.78 2.21 21.49
N ARG A 61 -2.62 1.54 21.28
CA ARG A 61 -1.31 2.21 21.17
C ARG A 61 -1.33 3.30 20.09
N ARG A 62 -1.88 3.00 18.90
CA ARG A 62 -2.00 3.99 17.82
C ARG A 62 -2.91 5.17 18.17
N ARG A 63 -4.00 4.94 18.93
CA ARG A 63 -4.88 6.03 19.40
C ARG A 63 -4.16 6.98 20.36
N GLU A 64 -3.29 6.44 21.22
CA GLU A 64 -2.51 7.23 22.17
C GLU A 64 -1.35 7.99 21.51
N GLU A 65 -0.69 7.40 20.51
CA GLU A 65 0.33 8.06 19.69
C GLU A 65 -0.25 9.24 18.90
N LEU A 66 -1.38 9.04 18.22
CA LEU A 66 -2.09 10.11 17.48
C LEU A 66 -2.62 11.22 18.40
N ARG A 67 -2.96 10.87 19.65
CA ARG A 67 -3.35 11.87 20.66
C ARG A 67 -2.15 12.69 21.13
N ARG A 68 -0.99 12.05 21.34
CA ARG A 68 0.28 12.73 21.66
C ARG A 68 0.73 13.66 20.53
N GLU A 69 0.60 13.25 19.27
CA GLU A 69 0.93 14.11 18.11
C GLU A 69 0.01 15.34 17.99
N LYS A 70 -1.29 15.19 18.26
CA LYS A 70 -2.25 16.32 18.30
C LYS A 70 -1.98 17.26 19.48
N GLU A 71 -1.42 16.75 20.57
CA GLU A 71 -1.04 17.53 21.76
C GLU A 71 0.36 18.19 21.59
N SER A 72 1.27 17.61 20.81
CA SER A 72 2.63 18.14 20.55
C SER A 72 2.72 19.11 19.36
N GLY A 73 1.67 19.27 18.55
CA GLY A 73 1.63 20.19 17.40
C GLY A 73 1.58 21.70 17.71
N LYS A 74 1.81 22.10 18.96
CA LYS A 74 2.02 23.50 19.33
C LYS A 74 3.49 23.66 19.75
N TYR A 75 4.20 24.57 19.09
CA TYR A 75 5.63 24.93 19.24
C TYR A 75 6.62 24.13 18.35
N THR A 76 6.94 24.63 17.16
CA THR A 76 8.11 25.50 16.89
C THR A 76 8.28 25.75 15.38
N ASP A 77 8.77 26.93 15.08
CA ASP A 77 8.98 27.54 13.77
C ASP A 77 10.49 27.51 13.43
N LEU A 78 10.80 27.41 12.13
CA LEU A 78 12.01 27.87 11.41
C LEU A 78 13.44 27.50 11.91
N GLU A 79 14.20 26.71 11.11
CA GLU A 79 15.34 27.20 10.29
C GLU A 79 16.17 26.06 9.63
N THR A 80 16.29 26.20 8.31
CA THR A 80 17.39 25.92 7.37
C THR A 80 18.63 25.12 7.82
N CYS A 81 18.99 24.06 7.06
CA CYS A 81 20.37 23.80 6.65
C CYS A 81 20.45 22.92 5.38
N LYS A 82 21.09 23.47 4.35
CA LYS A 82 21.65 22.77 3.18
C LYS A 82 23.01 22.20 3.58
N VAL A 83 23.39 21.00 3.12
CA VAL A 83 24.75 20.68 2.65
C VAL A 83 24.66 19.62 1.55
N GLU A 84 25.49 19.82 0.53
CA GLU A 84 25.69 19.05 -0.69
C GLU A 84 26.58 17.80 -0.48
N ALA A 85 26.75 17.05 -1.56
CA ALA A 85 27.37 15.73 -1.69
C ALA A 85 28.90 15.69 -1.52
N GLU A 86 29.47 14.50 -1.27
CA GLU A 86 30.53 13.90 -2.09
C GLU A 86 30.81 12.41 -1.75
N GLU A 87 31.45 11.71 -2.70
CA GLU A 87 31.66 10.27 -2.86
C GLU A 87 32.95 9.70 -2.19
N CYS A 88 32.88 8.39 -1.90
CA CYS A 88 33.90 7.32 -2.01
C CYS A 88 35.34 7.50 -1.46
N ASP A 89 35.78 6.56 -0.59
CA ASP A 89 36.84 5.59 -0.94
C ASP A 89 37.01 4.48 0.12
N THR A 90 37.16 3.25 -0.38
CA THR A 90 37.45 1.97 0.29
C THR A 90 38.95 1.70 0.45
N TYR A 91 39.39 1.12 1.57
CA TYR A 91 40.51 0.15 1.64
C TYR A 91 40.32 -0.81 2.85
N GLU A 92 40.54 -2.11 2.63
CA GLU A 92 40.59 -3.19 3.64
C GLU A 92 41.98 -3.26 4.32
N GLU A 93 42.09 -3.84 5.54
CA GLU A 93 42.56 -5.23 5.78
C GLU A 93 42.88 -5.51 7.28
N ASN A 94 42.39 -6.67 7.75
CA ASN A 94 42.94 -7.68 8.66
C ASN A 94 43.52 -7.41 10.07
N ASN A 95 43.02 -8.27 10.98
CA ASN A 95 43.72 -9.26 11.83
C ASN A 95 43.56 -9.21 13.37
N GLU A 96 43.20 -10.40 13.87
CA GLU A 96 43.66 -11.12 15.08
C GLU A 96 42.97 -10.92 16.44
N GLU A 97 42.33 -12.01 16.89
CA GLU A 97 42.05 -12.39 18.28
C GLU A 97 43.36 -12.69 19.06
N PRO A 98 43.30 -12.74 20.40
CA PRO A 98 43.37 -14.06 21.05
C PRO A 98 42.56 -14.24 22.36
N VAL A 99 42.44 -15.52 22.75
CA VAL A 99 41.74 -16.13 23.90
C VAL A 99 42.68 -16.35 25.12
N ALA A 100 42.16 -16.36 26.36
CA ALA A 100 42.72 -17.08 27.54
C ALA A 100 41.61 -17.31 28.63
N MET A 101 41.15 -18.54 28.95
CA MET A 101 41.61 -19.58 29.93
C MET A 101 41.38 -19.21 31.43
N ILE A 102 40.33 -19.74 32.10
CA ILE A 102 40.18 -20.95 32.96
C ILE A 102 41.00 -20.94 34.28
N GLU A 103 40.32 -21.17 35.41
CA GLU A 103 40.90 -21.78 36.62
C GLU A 103 39.87 -22.74 37.28
N GLU A 104 40.30 -23.96 37.60
CA GLU A 104 39.53 -25.05 38.23
C GLU A 104 39.86 -25.22 39.74
N SER A 105 38.96 -25.95 40.41
CA SER A 105 38.72 -26.35 41.82
C SER A 105 39.90 -27.11 42.54
N PRO A 106 39.75 -27.93 43.63
CA PRO A 106 38.65 -28.33 44.58
C PRO A 106 39.18 -28.46 46.07
N PRO A 107 38.78 -29.40 46.99
CA PRO A 107 37.61 -30.29 47.14
C PRO A 107 36.93 -30.39 48.55
N ASP A 108 35.70 -30.93 48.50
CA ASP A 108 34.94 -31.93 49.31
C ASP A 108 35.39 -32.49 50.69
N ILE A 109 34.41 -32.84 51.56
CA ILE A 109 34.25 -34.09 52.37
C ILE A 109 33.08 -34.01 53.39
N GLY A 110 32.20 -35.04 53.38
CA GLY A 110 31.56 -35.69 54.55
C GLY A 110 30.03 -35.51 54.69
N GLN A 111 29.18 -36.51 54.35
CA GLN A 111 28.57 -37.57 55.21
C GLN A 111 27.74 -37.04 56.40
N ASP A 112 26.52 -37.49 56.78
CA ASP A 112 25.68 -38.69 56.58
C ASP A 112 24.21 -38.31 56.94
N GLY A 113 23.21 -39.18 56.67
CA GLY A 113 22.01 -39.29 57.52
C GLY A 113 20.67 -39.55 56.83
N GLU A 114 20.11 -40.75 57.04
CA GLU A 114 18.77 -41.23 56.68
C GLU A 114 17.66 -40.58 57.53
N ASP A 115 16.47 -40.37 56.96
CA ASP A 115 15.19 -40.98 57.39
C ASP A 115 13.96 -40.21 56.85
N GLY A 116 12.92 -40.99 56.53
CA GLY A 116 11.82 -40.61 55.67
C GLY A 116 10.77 -39.67 56.27
N ASP A 117 9.95 -39.11 55.38
CA ASP A 117 8.51 -39.07 55.63
C ASP A 117 7.73 -38.98 54.31
N SER A 118 6.69 -39.80 54.24
CA SER A 118 5.75 -39.89 53.13
C SER A 118 4.64 -38.86 53.39
N CYS A 119 4.37 -37.95 52.46
CA CYS A 119 3.12 -37.19 52.49
C CYS A 119 2.62 -36.88 51.07
N ASP A 120 1.50 -37.50 50.73
CA ASP A 120 0.63 -37.24 49.57
C ASP A 120 0.36 -35.73 49.42
N SER A 121 0.86 -35.15 48.33
CA SER A 121 0.45 -33.81 47.91
C SER A 121 -0.68 -33.94 46.88
N SER A 122 -1.89 -33.87 47.42
CA SER A 122 -3.16 -33.63 46.74
C SER A 122 -2.99 -32.64 45.58
N TRP A 123 -3.50 -33.02 44.40
CA TRP A 123 -3.56 -32.19 43.20
C TRP A 123 -4.38 -30.94 43.52
N SER A 124 -3.73 -29.79 43.69
CA SER A 124 -4.43 -28.50 43.67
C SER A 124 -4.84 -28.23 42.22
N MET A 125 -6.13 -28.37 41.92
CA MET A 125 -6.69 -27.80 40.70
C MET A 125 -6.41 -26.29 40.71
N GLU A 126 -5.56 -25.83 39.80
CA GLU A 126 -5.46 -24.41 39.44
C GLU A 126 -6.84 -23.94 38.96
N CYS A 127 -7.52 -23.21 39.84
CA CYS A 127 -8.82 -22.63 39.57
C CYS A 127 -8.57 -21.32 38.82
N THR A 128 -8.78 -21.32 37.50
CA THR A 128 -8.74 -20.09 36.70
C THR A 128 -9.73 -19.09 37.30
N GLN A 129 -9.25 -17.95 37.78
CA GLN A 129 -10.07 -17.05 38.59
C GLN A 129 -11.16 -16.39 37.72
N VAL A 130 -12.42 -16.78 37.95
CA VAL A 130 -13.58 -16.18 37.29
C VAL A 130 -13.89 -14.83 37.93
N LEU A 131 -13.73 -13.76 37.15
CA LEU A 131 -13.87 -12.38 37.60
C LEU A 131 -15.34 -11.93 37.62
N ARG A 132 -16.15 -12.36 36.64
CA ARG A 132 -17.56 -11.98 36.53
C ARG A 132 -18.36 -12.98 35.71
N VAL A 133 -19.62 -13.23 36.11
CA VAL A 133 -20.53 -14.12 35.38
C VAL A 133 -21.84 -13.40 35.08
N LYS A 134 -22.27 -13.42 33.81
CA LYS A 134 -23.57 -12.91 33.36
C LYS A 134 -24.38 -14.04 32.73
N SER A 135 -25.66 -14.16 33.10
CA SER A 135 -26.55 -15.22 32.59
C SER A 135 -27.66 -14.65 31.73
N ILE A 136 -27.92 -15.28 30.58
CA ILE A 136 -28.92 -14.84 29.59
C ILE A 136 -29.74 -16.05 29.14
N TYR A 137 -31.05 -15.86 28.99
CA TYR A 137 -31.95 -16.86 28.45
C TYR A 137 -31.87 -16.90 26.92
N ILE A 138 -31.55 -18.05 26.34
CA ILE A 138 -31.37 -18.22 24.89
C ILE A 138 -32.15 -19.43 24.36
N SER A 139 -32.62 -19.30 23.13
CA SER A 139 -33.09 -20.35 22.23
C SER A 139 -31.94 -20.90 21.40
N SER A 140 -31.58 -22.18 21.61
CA SER A 140 -30.52 -22.87 20.89
C SER A 140 -30.83 -22.98 19.38
N ALA A 141 -32.09 -23.18 19.01
CA ALA A 141 -32.53 -23.31 17.62
C ALA A 141 -32.32 -22.02 16.82
N ILE A 142 -32.64 -20.85 17.40
CA ILE A 142 -32.45 -19.54 16.75
C ILE A 142 -30.95 -19.27 16.56
N LEU A 143 -30.14 -19.52 17.59
CA LEU A 143 -28.69 -19.29 17.51
C LEU A 143 -28.00 -20.24 16.52
N ALA A 144 -28.39 -21.51 16.52
CA ALA A 144 -27.84 -22.52 15.60
C ALA A 144 -28.22 -22.25 14.13
N ALA A 145 -29.37 -21.62 13.86
CA ALA A 145 -29.77 -21.27 12.50
C ALA A 145 -28.91 -20.14 11.91
N GLU A 146 -28.50 -19.18 12.74
CA GLU A 146 -27.74 -17.99 12.30
C GLU A 146 -26.21 -18.16 12.40
N SER A 147 -25.73 -19.20 13.08
CA SER A 147 -24.30 -19.43 13.34
C SER A 147 -23.94 -20.91 13.28
N PRO A 148 -23.01 -21.30 12.38
CA PRO A 148 -22.46 -22.66 12.36
C PRO A 148 -21.71 -23.02 13.65
N PHE A 149 -21.10 -22.05 14.33
CA PHE A 149 -20.46 -22.26 15.63
C PHE A 149 -21.48 -22.74 16.67
N PHE A 150 -22.60 -22.02 16.83
CA PHE A 150 -23.65 -22.42 17.78
C PHE A 150 -24.34 -23.71 17.37
N TYR A 151 -24.50 -23.96 16.06
CA TYR A 151 -24.98 -25.25 15.59
C TYR A 151 -24.10 -26.39 16.07
N LYS A 152 -22.77 -26.30 15.87
CA LYS A 152 -21.82 -27.32 16.35
C LYS A 152 -21.86 -27.44 17.87
N LEU A 153 -21.89 -26.32 18.60
CA LEU A 153 -21.93 -26.29 20.06
C LEU A 153 -23.13 -27.07 20.62
N PHE A 154 -24.29 -27.00 19.95
CA PHE A 154 -25.52 -27.64 20.43
C PHE A 154 -25.80 -29.02 19.82
N SER A 155 -25.13 -29.42 18.74
CA SER A 155 -25.41 -30.69 18.03
C SER A 155 -24.36 -31.79 18.19
N ASN A 156 -23.10 -31.48 18.57
CA ASN A 156 -21.98 -32.43 18.46
C ASN A 156 -21.75 -33.42 19.61
N GLY A 157 -22.72 -33.69 20.50
CA GLY A 157 -22.55 -34.72 21.54
C GLY A 157 -21.39 -34.47 22.53
N MET A 158 -20.83 -33.25 22.56
CA MET A 158 -19.83 -32.80 23.54
C MET A 158 -20.50 -32.56 24.90
N LYS A 159 -19.73 -32.48 25.99
CA LYS A 159 -20.28 -32.30 27.35
C LYS A 159 -21.22 -31.09 27.48
N GLU A 160 -21.10 -30.05 26.65
CA GLU A 160 -22.04 -28.90 26.64
C GLU A 160 -23.38 -29.17 25.93
N SER A 161 -23.46 -30.16 25.04
CA SER A 161 -24.68 -30.45 24.27
C SER A 161 -25.82 -30.96 25.16
N ASP A 162 -25.50 -31.73 26.20
CA ASP A 162 -26.44 -32.26 27.21
C ASP A 162 -26.72 -31.30 28.39
N GLN A 163 -26.01 -30.16 28.46
CA GLN A 163 -26.14 -29.21 29.56
C GLN A 163 -27.18 -28.13 29.24
N ARG A 164 -28.11 -27.90 30.19
CA ARG A 164 -29.03 -26.73 30.17
C ARG A 164 -28.31 -25.38 30.33
N HIS A 165 -27.04 -25.43 30.73
CA HIS A 165 -26.17 -24.27 30.88
C HIS A 165 -25.04 -24.38 29.86
N ALA A 166 -24.99 -23.45 28.89
CA ALA A 166 -23.84 -23.31 28.01
C ALA A 166 -22.96 -22.19 28.54
N THR A 167 -21.65 -22.38 28.59
CA THR A 167 -20.72 -21.37 29.10
C THR A 167 -19.84 -20.84 27.97
N LEU A 168 -19.81 -19.52 27.80
CA LEU A 168 -18.85 -18.82 26.94
C LEU A 168 -17.82 -18.12 27.82
N ARG A 169 -16.54 -18.39 27.57
CA ARG A 169 -15.44 -17.75 28.29
C ARG A 169 -14.87 -16.58 27.48
N ILE A 170 -14.74 -15.44 28.16
CA ILE A 170 -14.01 -14.27 27.71
C ILE A 170 -12.72 -14.22 28.51
N THR A 171 -11.59 -14.42 27.85
CA THR A 171 -10.25 -14.37 28.47
C THR A 171 -9.77 -12.93 28.54
N ALA A 172 -9.49 -12.45 29.76
CA ALA A 172 -8.86 -11.18 30.04
C ALA A 172 -7.34 -11.40 30.18
N SER A 173 -6.51 -10.91 29.25
CA SER A 173 -5.05 -10.99 29.37
C SER A 173 -4.51 -10.00 30.41
N ASP A 174 -3.47 -10.36 31.17
CA ASP A 174 -3.04 -9.70 32.42
C ASP A 174 -2.12 -8.47 32.28
N SER A 175 -1.90 -7.94 31.07
CA SER A 175 -1.11 -6.70 30.91
C SER A 175 -1.97 -5.43 31.14
N PHE A 176 -1.81 -4.82 32.33
CA PHE A 176 -2.35 -3.53 32.79
C PHE A 176 -3.85 -3.50 33.21
N TYR A 177 -4.09 -3.77 34.51
CA TYR A 177 -5.38 -3.94 35.20
C TYR A 177 -6.49 -2.90 34.85
N LEU A 178 -6.16 -1.60 34.69
CA LEU A 178 -7.16 -0.56 34.42
C LEU A 178 -7.64 -0.53 32.95
N ILE A 179 -6.81 -1.03 32.02
CA ILE A 179 -7.12 -1.07 30.58
C ILE A 179 -7.98 -2.29 30.23
N ILE A 180 -7.75 -3.41 30.92
CA ILE A 180 -8.39 -4.71 30.67
C ILE A 180 -9.87 -4.73 31.09
N VAL A 181 -10.21 -4.12 32.23
CA VAL A 181 -11.63 -4.04 32.67
C VAL A 181 -12.49 -3.38 31.60
N CYS A 182 -12.02 -2.29 30.98
CA CYS A 182 -12.72 -1.64 29.88
C CYS A 182 -12.84 -2.52 28.62
N LEU A 183 -11.81 -3.33 28.31
CA LEU A 183 -11.82 -4.22 27.14
C LEU A 183 -12.82 -5.39 27.33
N SER A 184 -12.89 -5.96 28.54
CA SER A 184 -13.84 -7.01 28.87
C SER A 184 -15.30 -6.53 28.81
N GLU A 185 -15.56 -5.29 29.24
CA GLU A 185 -16.90 -4.68 29.13
C GLU A 185 -17.28 -4.38 27.68
N THR A 186 -16.33 -3.98 26.84
CA THR A 186 -16.60 -3.76 25.40
C THR A 186 -16.90 -5.06 24.66
N GLU A 187 -16.16 -6.14 24.96
CA GLU A 187 -16.43 -7.45 24.36
C GLU A 187 -17.77 -8.01 24.84
N GLU A 188 -18.09 -7.86 26.12
CA GLU A 188 -19.41 -8.23 26.66
C GLU A 188 -20.52 -7.46 25.93
N ASN A 189 -20.39 -6.14 25.78
CA ASN A 189 -21.38 -5.32 25.08
C ASN A 189 -21.54 -5.71 23.60
N ALA A 190 -20.44 -5.96 22.91
CA ALA A 190 -20.45 -6.39 21.51
C ALA A 190 -21.06 -7.80 21.35
N LEU A 191 -20.83 -8.71 22.30
CA LEU A 191 -21.47 -10.03 22.34
C LEU A 191 -22.98 -9.92 22.60
N MET A 192 -23.39 -9.02 23.51
CA MET A 192 -24.82 -8.75 23.76
C MET A 192 -25.53 -8.22 22.51
N GLU A 193 -24.89 -7.27 21.80
CA GLU A 193 -25.41 -6.74 20.53
C GLU A 193 -25.48 -7.83 19.46
N LEU A 194 -24.47 -8.69 19.35
CA LEU A 194 -24.50 -9.82 18.41
C LEU A 194 -25.66 -10.78 18.72
N LEU A 195 -25.84 -11.17 19.99
CA LEU A 195 -26.95 -12.04 20.39
C LEU A 195 -28.30 -11.36 20.12
N SER A 196 -28.44 -10.07 20.42
CA SER A 196 -29.64 -9.30 20.07
C SER A 196 -29.87 -9.26 18.55
N PHE A 197 -28.80 -9.13 17.76
CA PHE A 197 -28.87 -9.16 16.30
C PHE A 197 -29.36 -10.51 15.77
N MET A 198 -28.91 -11.63 16.32
CA MET A 198 -29.37 -12.97 15.88
C MET A 198 -30.88 -13.17 16.07
N TYR A 199 -31.51 -12.46 17.02
CA TYR A 199 -32.96 -12.52 17.24
C TYR A 199 -33.71 -11.47 16.44
N SER A 200 -33.19 -10.25 16.38
CA SER A 200 -33.90 -9.09 15.86
C SER A 200 -33.56 -8.75 14.39
N GLY A 201 -32.39 -9.17 13.93
CA GLY A 201 -31.77 -8.78 12.66
C GLY A 201 -31.26 -7.33 12.62
N LYS A 202 -31.13 -6.66 13.78
CA LYS A 202 -30.77 -5.23 13.87
C LYS A 202 -29.71 -4.98 14.94
N LEU A 203 -28.82 -4.02 14.69
CA LEU A 203 -27.88 -3.47 15.66
C LEU A 203 -28.42 -2.14 16.19
N THR A 204 -28.23 -1.85 17.48
CA THR A 204 -28.72 -0.61 18.09
C THR A 204 -27.69 0.53 18.06
N THR A 205 -26.44 0.21 17.71
CA THR A 205 -25.31 1.13 17.75
C THR A 205 -24.89 1.62 16.36
N ASN A 206 -24.52 2.90 16.29
CA ASN A 206 -23.89 3.55 15.14
C ASN A 206 -22.44 3.99 15.44
N GLN A 207 -21.88 3.60 16.59
CA GLN A 207 -20.53 3.97 17.00
C GLN A 207 -19.50 3.13 16.23
N PRO A 208 -18.57 3.73 15.45
CA PRO A 208 -17.61 2.98 14.63
C PRO A 208 -16.75 2.01 15.46
N THR A 209 -16.43 2.38 16.69
CA THR A 209 -15.58 1.56 17.55
C THR A 209 -16.27 0.27 17.94
N LEU A 210 -17.50 0.38 18.44
CA LEU A 210 -18.30 -0.76 18.86
C LEU A 210 -18.70 -1.64 17.67
N LEU A 211 -18.95 -1.04 16.49
CA LEU A 211 -19.24 -1.80 15.27
C LEU A 211 -18.06 -2.66 14.82
N LEU A 212 -16.82 -2.19 14.99
CA LEU A 212 -15.62 -3.00 14.75
C LEU A 212 -15.52 -4.15 15.76
N ASP A 213 -15.80 -3.89 17.03
CA ASP A 213 -15.73 -4.91 18.07
C ASP A 213 -16.81 -5.99 17.83
N ILE A 214 -18.03 -5.58 17.43
CA ILE A 214 -19.10 -6.49 16.99
C ILE A 214 -18.67 -7.28 15.75
N LEU A 215 -17.99 -6.65 14.79
CA LEU A 215 -17.47 -7.34 13.60
C LEU A 215 -16.48 -8.44 13.98
N MET A 216 -15.59 -8.20 14.94
CA MET A 216 -14.63 -9.20 15.41
C MET A 216 -15.32 -10.36 16.14
N ILE A 217 -16.31 -10.07 16.97
CA ILE A 217 -17.09 -11.10 17.67
C ILE A 217 -17.95 -11.89 16.67
N ALA A 218 -18.53 -11.23 15.68
CA ALA A 218 -19.28 -11.89 14.62
C ALA A 218 -18.41 -12.86 13.81
N ASP A 219 -17.14 -12.53 13.55
CA ASP A 219 -16.17 -13.46 12.95
C ASP A 219 -15.88 -14.66 13.88
N LYS A 220 -15.58 -14.38 15.16
CA LYS A 220 -15.32 -15.41 16.19
C LYS A 220 -16.45 -16.43 16.33
N PHE A 221 -17.70 -15.98 16.20
CA PHE A 221 -18.90 -16.82 16.29
C PHE A 221 -19.50 -17.17 14.91
N GLU A 222 -18.78 -16.94 13.82
CA GLU A 222 -19.16 -17.30 12.44
C GLU A 222 -20.53 -16.73 11.98
N VAL A 223 -20.93 -15.55 12.45
CA VAL A 223 -22.21 -14.89 12.10
C VAL A 223 -22.04 -13.95 10.89
N VAL A 224 -22.01 -14.53 9.70
CA VAL A 224 -21.74 -13.82 8.43
C VAL A 224 -22.79 -12.73 8.12
N SER A 225 -24.05 -12.93 8.51
CA SER A 225 -25.14 -11.94 8.33
C SER A 225 -24.84 -10.64 9.09
N CYS A 226 -24.34 -10.74 10.32
CA CYS A 226 -23.93 -9.62 11.16
C CYS A 226 -22.69 -8.92 10.58
N MET A 227 -21.67 -9.68 10.16
CA MET A 227 -20.46 -9.10 9.54
C MET A 227 -20.80 -8.23 8.33
N ARG A 228 -21.71 -8.70 7.47
CA ARG A 228 -22.17 -7.94 6.29
C ARG A 228 -22.90 -6.66 6.70
N HIS A 229 -23.72 -6.72 7.74
CA HIS A 229 -24.45 -5.57 8.24
C HIS A 229 -23.51 -4.52 8.87
N CYS A 230 -22.55 -4.94 9.70
CA CYS A 230 -21.51 -4.06 10.24
C CYS A 230 -20.71 -3.39 9.12
N SER A 231 -20.28 -4.16 8.10
CA SER A 231 -19.59 -3.65 6.91
C SER A 231 -20.39 -2.57 6.19
N GLN A 232 -21.70 -2.76 6.00
CA GLN A 232 -22.59 -1.76 5.39
C GLN A 232 -22.71 -0.48 6.24
N LEU A 233 -22.90 -0.62 7.55
CA LEU A 233 -23.00 0.53 8.46
C LEU A 233 -21.69 1.32 8.51
N LEU A 234 -20.55 0.64 8.62
CA LEU A 234 -19.22 1.27 8.62
C LEU A 234 -18.94 2.01 7.31
N ARG A 235 -19.45 1.53 6.17
CA ARG A 235 -19.37 2.24 4.88
C ARG A 235 -20.29 3.46 4.79
N SER A 236 -21.40 3.47 5.52
CA SER A 236 -22.34 4.61 5.54
C SER A 236 -21.85 5.79 6.39
N LEU A 237 -20.88 5.54 7.27
CA LEU A 237 -20.26 6.54 8.12
C LEU A 237 -19.17 7.33 7.36
N PRO A 238 -18.86 8.57 7.77
CA PRO A 238 -17.82 9.36 7.12
C PRO A 238 -16.45 8.69 7.25
N MET A 239 -15.80 8.44 6.12
CA MET A 239 -14.47 7.84 6.07
C MET A 239 -13.38 8.89 6.33
N THR A 240 -12.58 8.68 7.37
CA THR A 240 -11.36 9.43 7.68
C THR A 240 -10.12 8.57 7.40
N THR A 241 -8.92 9.17 7.33
CA THR A 241 -7.68 8.39 7.19
C THR A 241 -7.46 7.42 8.33
N GLU A 242 -7.70 7.85 9.56
CA GLU A 242 -7.60 6.99 10.75
C GLU A 242 -8.53 5.78 10.62
N SER A 243 -9.80 5.99 10.23
CA SER A 243 -10.74 4.88 10.03
C SER A 243 -10.36 3.96 8.88
N ALA A 244 -9.88 4.51 7.76
CA ALA A 244 -9.47 3.72 6.60
C ALA A 244 -8.27 2.82 6.93
N LEU A 245 -7.28 3.35 7.65
CA LEU A 245 -6.12 2.58 8.08
C LEU A 245 -6.51 1.47 9.07
N LEU A 246 -7.45 1.75 9.99
CA LEU A 246 -7.99 0.74 10.90
C LEU A 246 -8.72 -0.39 10.16
N TYR A 247 -9.50 -0.07 9.12
CA TYR A 247 -10.22 -1.07 8.33
C TYR A 247 -9.29 -1.93 7.46
N LEU A 248 -8.13 -1.39 7.06
CA LEU A 248 -7.12 -2.14 6.30
C LEU A 248 -6.22 -3.02 7.16
N ASP A 249 -6.14 -2.72 8.45
CA ASP A 249 -5.33 -3.47 9.42
C ASP A 249 -6.13 -4.57 10.13
N LEU A 250 -7.32 -4.93 9.64
CA LEU A 250 -8.14 -5.98 10.23
C LEU A 250 -7.42 -7.35 10.20
N PRO A 251 -7.65 -8.23 11.21
CA PRO A 251 -7.11 -9.59 11.22
C PRO A 251 -7.39 -10.34 9.92
N SER A 252 -6.48 -11.24 9.53
CA SER A 252 -6.55 -11.97 8.25
C SER A 252 -7.85 -12.78 8.10
N SER A 253 -8.39 -13.35 9.18
CA SER A 253 -9.68 -14.05 9.19
C SER A 253 -10.83 -13.17 8.70
N ILE A 254 -10.89 -11.93 9.22
CA ILE A 254 -11.92 -10.94 8.91
C ILE A 254 -11.67 -10.29 7.55
N SER A 255 -10.41 -9.92 7.27
CA SER A 255 -10.01 -9.23 6.05
C SER A 255 -10.32 -10.06 4.81
N MET A 256 -10.09 -11.37 4.87
CA MET A 256 -10.36 -12.29 3.76
C MET A 256 -11.84 -12.66 3.61
N ALA A 257 -12.69 -12.32 4.58
CA ALA A 257 -14.11 -12.61 4.53
C ALA A 257 -14.80 -11.78 3.42
N ALA A 258 -15.51 -12.47 2.51
CA ALA A 258 -16.26 -11.82 1.42
C ALA A 258 -17.28 -10.77 1.91
N ALA A 259 -17.74 -10.88 3.17
CA ALA A 259 -18.65 -9.91 3.79
C ALA A 259 -17.98 -8.54 4.07
N VAL A 260 -16.66 -8.50 4.23
CA VAL A 260 -15.89 -7.31 4.65
C VAL A 260 -15.09 -6.71 3.50
N GLN A 261 -14.85 -7.46 2.42
CA GLN A 261 -14.20 -6.98 1.19
C GLN A 261 -14.72 -5.60 0.72
N PRO A 262 -16.04 -5.33 0.62
CA PRO A 262 -16.54 -4.02 0.19
C PRO A 262 -16.13 -2.85 1.10
N LEU A 263 -15.96 -3.10 2.39
CA LEU A 263 -15.48 -2.09 3.34
C LEU A 263 -14.00 -1.79 3.08
N THR A 264 -13.18 -2.84 2.93
CA THR A 264 -11.74 -2.68 2.64
C THR A 264 -11.51 -2.01 1.29
N ASP A 265 -12.28 -2.34 0.26
CA ASP A 265 -12.18 -1.71 -1.06
C ASP A 265 -12.57 -0.23 -1.01
N THR A 266 -13.61 0.11 -0.25
CA THR A 266 -14.00 1.51 -0.02
C THR A 266 -12.89 2.28 0.70
N ALA A 267 -12.24 1.67 1.70
CA ALA A 267 -11.11 2.27 2.41
C ALA A 267 -9.88 2.47 1.50
N LYS A 268 -9.55 1.48 0.66
CA LYS A 268 -8.47 1.59 -0.34
C LYS A 268 -8.76 2.71 -1.34
N ALA A 269 -9.97 2.76 -1.88
CA ALA A 269 -10.39 3.79 -2.82
C ALA A 269 -10.33 5.21 -2.20
N PHE A 270 -10.73 5.34 -0.93
CA PHE A 270 -10.63 6.59 -0.19
C PHE A 270 -9.17 7.06 -0.06
N LEU A 271 -8.26 6.19 0.36
CA LEU A 271 -6.83 6.53 0.48
C LEU A 271 -6.21 6.87 -0.88
N ALA A 272 -6.49 6.06 -1.91
CA ALA A 272 -6.03 6.31 -3.27
C ALA A 272 -6.49 7.68 -3.81
N ASN A 273 -7.70 8.11 -3.47
CA ASN A 273 -8.21 9.42 -3.88
C ASN A 273 -7.66 10.56 -3.04
N LYS A 274 -7.51 10.40 -1.72
CA LYS A 274 -6.93 11.43 -0.83
C LYS A 274 -5.46 11.70 -1.18
N TYR A 275 -4.67 10.65 -1.37
CA TYR A 275 -3.25 10.73 -1.72
C TYR A 275 -2.99 10.66 -3.22
N LYS A 276 -3.98 11.04 -4.04
CA LYS A 276 -3.86 11.03 -5.51
C LYS A 276 -2.66 11.83 -5.99
N ASP A 277 -2.40 12.99 -5.39
CA ASP A 277 -1.21 13.80 -5.66
C ASP A 277 -0.15 13.54 -4.57
N LEU A 278 0.62 12.47 -4.76
CA LEU A 278 1.67 12.06 -3.81
C LEU A 278 2.76 13.13 -3.65
N THR A 279 2.93 14.01 -4.64
CA THR A 279 3.98 15.04 -4.61
C THR A 279 3.73 16.12 -3.57
N LYS A 280 2.46 16.38 -3.22
CA LYS A 280 2.10 17.38 -2.21
C LYS A 280 2.02 16.82 -0.80
N LEU A 281 1.65 15.55 -0.68
CA LEU A 281 1.39 14.89 0.60
C LEU A 281 2.50 13.88 0.97
N GLN A 282 3.71 14.08 0.43
CA GLN A 282 4.81 13.14 0.64
C GLN A 282 5.17 13.00 2.11
N ASP A 283 5.22 14.11 2.86
CA ASP A 283 5.58 14.10 4.29
C ASP A 283 4.51 13.40 5.14
N GLU A 284 3.22 13.64 4.87
CA GLU A 284 2.13 12.92 5.53
C GLU A 284 2.16 11.42 5.17
N ALA A 285 2.47 11.10 3.91
CA ALA A 285 2.57 9.73 3.43
C ALA A 285 3.72 8.94 4.09
N MET A 286 4.79 9.61 4.53
CA MET A 286 5.89 8.96 5.25
C MET A 286 5.45 8.31 6.57
N ASN A 287 4.38 8.81 7.19
CA ASN A 287 3.84 8.32 8.46
C ASN A 287 2.74 7.25 8.29
N ILE A 288 2.36 6.93 7.05
CA ILE A 288 1.32 5.94 6.76
C ILE A 288 1.89 4.53 6.95
N PRO A 289 1.18 3.61 7.62
CA PRO A 289 1.60 2.22 7.78
C PRO A 289 1.49 1.43 6.46
N LEU A 290 2.15 0.27 6.42
CA LEU A 290 2.30 -0.56 5.21
C LEU A 290 1.00 -0.77 4.42
N ALA A 291 -0.08 -1.19 5.08
CA ALA A 291 -1.36 -1.45 4.42
C ALA A 291 -1.95 -0.22 3.71
N GLY A 292 -1.70 0.97 4.25
CA GLY A 292 -2.13 2.23 3.64
C GLY A 292 -1.28 2.59 2.42
N ILE A 293 0.05 2.44 2.51
CA ILE A 293 0.96 2.68 1.37
C ILE A 293 0.66 1.72 0.23
N GLU A 294 0.43 0.44 0.52
CA GLU A 294 0.02 -0.52 -0.51
C GLU A 294 -1.26 -0.08 -1.21
N ALA A 295 -2.27 0.36 -0.46
CA ALA A 295 -3.53 0.83 -1.03
C ALA A 295 -3.33 2.05 -1.96
N ILE A 296 -2.43 2.97 -1.58
CA ILE A 296 -2.10 4.16 -2.39
C ILE A 296 -1.35 3.74 -3.66
N LEU A 297 -0.31 2.92 -3.53
CA LEU A 297 0.51 2.44 -4.66
C LEU A 297 -0.27 1.52 -5.59
N TRP A 298 -1.33 0.86 -5.12
CA TRP A 298 -2.18 0.03 -5.96
C TRP A 298 -2.95 0.82 -7.04
N SER A 299 -3.14 2.14 -6.85
CA SER A 299 -3.95 2.96 -7.75
C SER A 299 -3.25 3.29 -9.08
N ASN A 300 -3.96 3.12 -10.19
CA ASN A 300 -3.53 3.57 -11.52
C ASN A 300 -3.58 5.09 -11.70
N ASP A 301 -4.47 5.76 -10.96
CA ASP A 301 -4.74 7.19 -11.11
C ASP A 301 -3.82 8.08 -10.26
N LEU A 302 -2.79 7.48 -9.66
CA LEU A 302 -1.81 8.18 -8.84
C LEU A 302 -1.03 9.18 -9.70
N GLN A 303 -1.13 10.46 -9.35
CA GLN A 303 -0.43 11.57 -10.00
C GLN A 303 0.97 11.68 -9.39
N VAL A 304 1.95 11.20 -10.14
CA VAL A 304 3.37 11.22 -9.76
C VAL A 304 4.22 11.80 -10.89
N ALA A 305 5.42 12.25 -10.55
CA ALA A 305 6.38 12.73 -11.54
C ALA A 305 6.72 11.65 -12.58
N SER A 306 7.15 10.49 -12.11
CA SER A 306 7.54 9.32 -12.89
C SER A 306 7.52 8.09 -11.97
N GLU A 307 7.61 6.88 -12.53
CA GLU A 307 7.76 5.68 -11.71
C GLU A 307 9.09 5.66 -10.94
N ASP A 308 10.15 6.31 -11.47
CA ASP A 308 11.42 6.50 -10.78
C ASP A 308 11.24 7.19 -9.41
N ALA A 309 10.32 8.18 -9.33
CA ALA A 309 10.02 8.89 -8.09
C ALA A 309 9.23 8.03 -7.10
N ILE A 310 8.38 7.11 -7.59
CA ILE A 310 7.70 6.13 -6.74
C ILE A 310 8.72 5.20 -6.11
N TYR A 311 9.66 4.67 -6.91
CA TYR A 311 10.71 3.80 -6.39
C TYR A 311 11.52 4.50 -5.29
N ASP A 312 11.95 5.75 -5.53
CA ASP A 312 12.68 6.53 -4.50
C ASP A 312 11.86 6.75 -3.24
N PHE A 313 10.58 7.06 -3.38
CA PHE A 313 9.67 7.19 -2.25
C PHE A 313 9.54 5.88 -1.47
N VAL A 314 9.36 4.74 -2.16
CA VAL A 314 9.23 3.42 -1.53
C VAL A 314 10.49 3.04 -0.74
N ILE A 315 11.68 3.25 -1.32
CA ILE A 315 12.94 2.98 -0.62
C ILE A 315 13.10 3.91 0.59
N LYS A 316 12.82 5.21 0.43
CA LYS A 316 12.88 6.18 1.54
C LYS A 316 11.90 5.81 2.66
N TRP A 317 10.67 5.45 2.31
CA TRP A 317 9.64 5.01 3.25
C TRP A 317 10.05 3.73 4.00
N ALA A 318 10.53 2.73 3.27
CA ALA A 318 10.96 1.46 3.87
C ALA A 318 12.15 1.62 4.81
N ARG A 319 13.10 2.52 4.49
CA ARG A 319 14.21 2.87 5.38
C ARG A 319 13.75 3.54 6.67
N SER A 320 12.73 4.38 6.59
CA SER A 320 12.17 5.09 7.74
C SER A 320 11.36 4.17 8.67
N GLN A 321 10.54 3.29 8.09
CA GLN A 321 9.61 2.44 8.85
C GLN A 321 10.27 1.14 9.36
N TYR A 322 11.27 0.63 8.63
CA TYR A 322 11.97 -0.60 8.97
C TYR A 322 13.49 -0.35 9.04
N PRO A 323 14.03 0.02 10.22
CA PRO A 323 15.46 0.26 10.40
C PRO A 323 16.32 -1.00 10.18
N LYS A 324 15.78 -2.18 10.51
CA LYS A 324 16.44 -3.47 10.33
C LYS A 324 16.41 -3.91 8.86
N LEU A 325 17.57 -4.34 8.37
CA LEU A 325 17.77 -4.67 6.95
C LEU A 325 17.02 -5.92 6.51
N GLU A 326 16.97 -6.98 7.32
CA GLU A 326 16.25 -8.22 6.98
C GLU A 326 14.74 -8.01 6.85
N GLU A 327 14.11 -7.39 7.86
CA GLU A 327 12.68 -7.04 7.82
C GLU A 327 12.37 -6.11 6.63
N ARG A 328 13.26 -5.14 6.35
CA ARG A 328 13.13 -4.23 5.21
C ARG A 328 13.16 -4.98 3.88
N ARG A 329 14.11 -5.91 3.70
CA ARG A 329 14.25 -6.72 2.48
C ARG A 329 13.01 -7.57 2.22
N GLU A 330 12.50 -8.22 3.26
CA GLU A 330 11.28 -9.03 3.17
C GLU A 330 10.08 -8.20 2.72
N ILE A 331 9.82 -7.07 3.38
CA ILE A 331 8.68 -6.19 3.07
C ILE A 331 8.82 -5.54 1.69
N LEU A 332 10.01 -5.08 1.32
CA LEU A 332 10.26 -4.55 -0.01
C LEU A 332 9.98 -5.62 -1.07
N GLY A 333 10.63 -6.77 -0.94
CA GLY A 333 10.57 -7.86 -1.92
C GLY A 333 9.17 -8.41 -2.16
N THR A 334 8.45 -8.71 -1.09
CA THR A 334 7.18 -9.43 -1.16
C THR A 334 5.98 -8.52 -1.38
N ARG A 335 6.01 -7.30 -0.81
CA ARG A 335 4.81 -6.45 -0.72
C ARG A 335 4.90 -5.17 -1.53
N LEU A 336 6.04 -4.48 -1.54
CA LEU A 336 6.14 -3.15 -2.14
C LEU A 336 6.66 -3.14 -3.58
N LEU A 337 7.72 -3.89 -3.89
CA LEU A 337 8.28 -3.94 -5.25
C LEU A 337 7.27 -4.41 -6.30
N PRO A 338 6.38 -5.39 -6.04
CA PRO A 338 5.34 -5.77 -7.01
C PRO A 338 4.38 -4.63 -7.38
N LEU A 339 4.31 -3.57 -6.57
CA LEU A 339 3.47 -2.38 -6.81
C LEU A 339 4.19 -1.32 -7.66
N VAL A 340 5.51 -1.41 -7.80
CA VAL A 340 6.33 -0.51 -8.62
C VAL A 340 6.38 -1.05 -10.05
N ARG A 341 6.08 -0.21 -11.03
CA ARG A 341 6.02 -0.59 -12.45
C ARG A 341 7.37 -0.41 -13.12
N PHE A 342 8.30 -1.31 -12.84
CA PHE A 342 9.69 -1.25 -13.37
C PHE A 342 9.76 -1.05 -14.89
N CYS A 343 8.78 -1.55 -15.65
CA CYS A 343 8.70 -1.36 -17.10
C CYS A 343 8.60 0.13 -17.54
N HIS A 344 8.11 1.01 -16.66
CA HIS A 344 7.97 2.46 -16.89
C HIS A 344 9.08 3.29 -16.24
N MET A 345 10.03 2.64 -15.56
CA MET A 345 11.22 3.30 -15.02
C MET A 345 12.27 3.55 -16.11
N THR A 346 13.18 4.50 -15.87
CA THR A 346 14.29 4.78 -16.78
C THR A 346 15.37 3.70 -16.68
N CYS A 347 16.08 3.40 -17.78
CA CYS A 347 17.17 2.41 -17.76
C CYS A 347 18.31 2.81 -16.80
N ARG A 348 18.55 4.12 -16.60
CA ARG A 348 19.49 4.62 -15.58
C ARG A 348 19.02 4.24 -14.17
N LYS A 349 17.72 4.37 -13.90
CA LYS A 349 17.16 3.99 -12.60
C LYS A 349 17.18 2.48 -12.39
N LEU A 350 16.82 1.68 -13.40
CA LEU A 350 16.89 0.22 -13.33
C LEU A 350 18.31 -0.28 -13.00
N ARG A 351 19.37 0.37 -13.54
CA ARG A 351 20.75 0.09 -13.11
C ARG A 351 20.99 0.39 -11.63
N LYS A 352 20.43 1.48 -11.10
CA LYS A 352 20.49 1.80 -9.66
C LYS A 352 19.72 0.80 -8.79
N VAL A 353 18.65 0.18 -9.31
CA VAL A 353 17.93 -0.89 -8.61
C VAL A 353 18.84 -2.10 -8.39
N LEU A 354 19.63 -2.50 -9.40
CA LEU A 354 20.58 -3.61 -9.29
C LEU A 354 21.69 -3.35 -8.26
N ALA A 355 22.09 -2.09 -8.08
CA ALA A 355 23.11 -1.68 -7.11
C ALA A 355 22.54 -1.36 -5.71
N CYS A 356 21.25 -1.63 -5.46
CA CYS A 356 20.60 -1.25 -4.21
C CYS A 356 20.80 -2.31 -3.12
N ASN A 357 21.53 -1.97 -2.06
CA ASN A 357 21.82 -2.88 -0.95
C ASN A 357 20.58 -3.29 -0.12
N ASP A 358 19.50 -2.49 -0.18
CA ASP A 358 18.24 -2.76 0.51
C ASP A 358 17.40 -3.85 -0.17
N LEU A 359 17.81 -4.30 -1.36
CA LEU A 359 17.12 -5.33 -2.12
C LEU A 359 17.95 -6.61 -2.13
N ASP A 360 17.27 -7.73 -2.16
CA ASP A 360 17.91 -8.98 -2.53
C ASP A 360 18.29 -8.96 -4.02
N HIS A 361 19.48 -9.46 -4.34
CA HIS A 361 20.05 -9.38 -5.67
C HIS A 361 19.22 -10.20 -6.68
N GLU A 362 18.71 -11.36 -6.29
CA GLU A 362 17.90 -12.21 -7.16
C GLU A 362 16.59 -11.51 -7.54
N GLN A 363 15.92 -10.92 -6.55
CA GLN A 363 14.66 -10.22 -6.74
C GLN A 363 14.81 -8.94 -7.58
N ALA A 364 15.86 -8.15 -7.32
CA ALA A 364 16.20 -6.98 -8.12
C ALA A 364 16.48 -7.37 -9.58
N THR A 365 17.26 -8.44 -9.79
CA THR A 365 17.60 -8.95 -11.13
C THR A 365 16.35 -9.42 -11.87
N LYS A 366 15.45 -10.14 -11.19
CA LYS A 366 14.19 -10.59 -11.77
C LYS A 366 13.32 -9.42 -12.25
N CYS A 367 13.06 -8.44 -11.37
CA CYS A 367 12.26 -7.27 -11.68
C CYS A 367 12.85 -6.45 -12.85
N VAL A 368 14.18 -6.25 -12.86
CA VAL A 368 14.86 -5.51 -13.92
C VAL A 368 14.84 -6.28 -15.25
N THR A 369 15.05 -7.60 -15.22
CA THR A 369 15.01 -8.43 -16.43
C THR A 369 13.60 -8.44 -17.05
N GLU A 370 12.55 -8.64 -16.23
CA GLU A 370 11.15 -8.56 -16.69
C GLU A 370 10.84 -7.19 -17.33
N ALA A 371 11.32 -6.10 -16.73
CA ALA A 371 11.14 -4.76 -17.25
C ALA A 371 11.88 -4.52 -18.58
N LEU A 372 13.12 -5.00 -18.70
CA LEU A 372 13.91 -4.85 -19.93
C LEU A 372 13.32 -5.68 -21.07
N LEU A 373 12.88 -6.91 -20.81
CA LEU A 373 12.18 -7.74 -21.78
C LEU A 373 10.91 -7.07 -22.29
N TYR A 374 10.09 -6.52 -21.38
CA TYR A 374 8.91 -5.76 -21.76
C TYR A 374 9.25 -4.54 -22.63
N LYS A 375 10.29 -3.77 -22.29
CA LYS A 375 10.73 -2.62 -23.09
C LYS A 375 11.24 -3.02 -24.47
N ALA A 376 11.87 -4.19 -24.59
CA ALA A 376 12.37 -4.74 -25.85
C ALA A 376 11.26 -5.39 -26.72
N ASP A 377 10.13 -5.76 -26.11
CA ASP A 377 9.03 -6.42 -26.81
C ASP A 377 8.35 -5.52 -27.85
N ALA A 378 7.76 -6.16 -28.87
CA ALA A 378 7.03 -5.45 -29.91
C ALA A 378 5.79 -4.73 -29.35
N PRO A 379 5.37 -3.57 -29.91
CA PRO A 379 4.26 -2.79 -29.37
C PRO A 379 2.94 -3.54 -29.21
N HIS A 380 2.65 -4.52 -30.08
CA HIS A 380 1.43 -5.34 -29.97
C HIS A 380 1.47 -6.31 -28.77
N ARG A 381 2.65 -6.85 -28.44
CA ARG A 381 2.84 -7.68 -27.24
C ARG A 381 2.77 -6.85 -25.98
N GLN A 382 3.37 -5.66 -25.98
CA GLN A 382 3.25 -4.70 -24.88
C GLN A 382 1.77 -4.37 -24.59
N ARG A 383 0.98 -4.08 -25.64
CA ARG A 383 -0.47 -3.84 -25.49
C ARG A 383 -1.23 -5.05 -24.97
N THR A 384 -0.86 -6.26 -25.40
CA THR A 384 -1.50 -7.51 -24.95
C THR A 384 -1.25 -7.74 -23.46
N LEU A 385 0.00 -7.59 -23.02
CA LEU A 385 0.40 -7.70 -21.61
C LEU A 385 -0.20 -6.59 -20.74
N ALA A 386 -0.32 -5.38 -21.27
CA ALA A 386 -0.97 -4.27 -20.56
C ALA A 386 -2.50 -4.41 -20.50
N ALA A 387 -3.12 -5.16 -21.41
CA ALA A 387 -4.57 -5.39 -21.45
C ALA A 387 -5.00 -6.65 -20.67
N ASP A 388 -4.08 -7.57 -20.39
CA ASP A 388 -4.36 -8.80 -19.66
C ASP A 388 -4.71 -8.52 -18.19
N VAL A 389 -5.84 -9.04 -17.70
CA VAL A 389 -6.39 -8.75 -16.37
C VAL A 389 -5.43 -9.14 -15.25
N LEU A 390 -4.60 -10.17 -15.46
CA LEU A 390 -3.66 -10.66 -14.44
C LEU A 390 -2.36 -9.85 -14.40
N THR A 391 -1.87 -9.38 -15.54
CA THR A 391 -0.56 -8.72 -15.66
C THR A 391 -0.63 -7.21 -15.92
N CYS A 392 -1.80 -6.67 -16.29
CA CYS A 392 -2.08 -5.26 -16.55
C CYS A 392 -1.51 -4.34 -15.47
N ARG A 393 -1.58 -4.74 -14.19
CA ARG A 393 -1.05 -3.93 -13.07
C ARG A 393 0.45 -3.65 -13.16
N LYS A 394 1.23 -4.60 -13.67
CA LYS A 394 2.69 -4.47 -13.83
C LYS A 394 3.06 -3.59 -15.02
N TYR A 395 2.20 -3.51 -16.03
CA TYR A 395 2.52 -2.95 -17.36
C TYR A 395 1.70 -1.72 -17.76
N ALA A 396 0.58 -1.44 -17.09
CA ALA A 396 -0.24 -0.26 -17.35
C ALA A 396 0.48 1.01 -16.91
N GLU A 397 0.31 2.10 -17.65
CA GLU A 397 0.85 3.41 -17.28
C GLU A 397 0.02 4.04 -16.14
N ARG A 398 0.69 4.76 -15.23
CA ARG A 398 0.01 5.65 -14.27
C ARG A 398 -0.24 7.03 -14.90
N ALA A 399 -0.97 7.89 -14.18
CA ALA A 399 -1.12 9.29 -14.52
C ALA A 399 0.17 10.12 -14.28
N TYR A 400 1.23 9.84 -15.05
CA TYR A 400 2.52 10.52 -14.93
C TYR A 400 2.42 12.01 -15.33
N LYS A 401 3.08 12.87 -14.55
CA LYS A 401 3.27 14.30 -14.87
C LYS A 401 4.27 14.48 -16.01
N TYR A 402 5.33 13.66 -16.06
CA TYR A 402 6.34 13.66 -17.11
C TYR A 402 6.14 12.48 -18.06
N ARG A 403 6.07 12.75 -19.36
CA ARG A 403 5.82 11.74 -20.38
C ARG A 403 7.03 10.82 -20.59
N PRO A 404 6.86 9.48 -20.51
CA PRO A 404 7.91 8.55 -20.88
C PRO A 404 8.39 8.79 -22.32
N LEU A 405 9.68 8.58 -22.55
CA LEU A 405 10.31 8.66 -23.87
C LEU A 405 10.88 7.31 -24.27
N LYS A 406 10.93 7.04 -25.58
CA LYS A 406 11.79 6.01 -26.13
C LYS A 406 13.06 6.68 -26.61
N VAL A 407 14.20 6.29 -26.05
CA VAL A 407 15.48 6.94 -26.32
C VAL A 407 16.47 5.91 -26.85
N VAL A 408 17.17 6.28 -27.92
CA VAL A 408 18.27 5.49 -28.48
C VAL A 408 19.52 6.36 -28.42
N GLU A 409 20.53 5.86 -27.73
CA GLU A 409 21.82 6.53 -27.54
C GLU A 409 22.88 5.83 -28.41
N PHE A 410 23.72 6.62 -29.07
CA PHE A 410 24.85 6.17 -29.88
C PHE A 410 26.12 6.84 -29.37
N ASP A 411 27.14 6.04 -29.07
CA ASP A 411 28.45 6.55 -28.63
C ASP A 411 29.36 6.89 -29.82
N ARG A 412 29.15 6.24 -30.97
CA ARG A 412 29.98 6.37 -32.18
C ARG A 412 29.10 6.63 -33.41
N PRO A 413 29.56 7.41 -34.40
CA PRO A 413 30.90 8.04 -34.52
C PRO A 413 31.13 9.24 -33.58
N TYR A 414 30.05 9.82 -33.05
CA TYR A 414 30.05 10.84 -32.01
C TYR A 414 28.85 10.60 -31.08
N PRO A 415 28.85 11.16 -29.86
CA PRO A 415 27.70 11.05 -28.97
C PRO A 415 26.45 11.65 -29.61
N GLN A 416 25.47 10.80 -29.87
CA GLN A 416 24.18 11.15 -30.48
C GLN A 416 23.06 10.48 -29.69
N CYS A 417 21.93 11.17 -29.56
CA CYS A 417 20.76 10.68 -28.87
C CYS A 417 19.51 10.97 -29.69
N ILE A 418 18.67 9.96 -29.90
CA ILE A 418 17.39 10.09 -30.59
C ILE A 418 16.27 9.79 -29.59
N ALA A 419 15.49 10.80 -29.27
CA ALA A 419 14.33 10.70 -28.40
C ALA A 419 13.03 10.71 -29.22
N TYR A 420 12.19 9.71 -29.03
CA TYR A 420 10.85 9.60 -29.60
C TYR A 420 9.81 9.94 -28.53
N LEU A 421 8.90 10.85 -28.88
CA LEU A 421 7.82 11.31 -28.02
C LEU A 421 6.48 11.14 -28.75
N ASP A 422 5.63 10.29 -28.20
CA ASP A 422 4.27 10.09 -28.70
C ASP A 422 3.28 10.84 -27.81
N LEU A 423 2.40 11.62 -28.42
CA LEU A 423 1.35 12.38 -27.73
C LEU A 423 -0.01 12.03 -28.32
N LYS A 424 -0.97 11.64 -27.48
CA LYS A 424 -2.34 11.37 -27.94
C LYS A 424 -3.07 12.67 -28.26
N ARG A 425 -4.05 12.62 -29.16
CA ARG A 425 -4.87 13.79 -29.52
C ARG A 425 -5.55 14.42 -28.30
N GLU A 426 -6.03 13.63 -27.33
CA GLU A 426 -6.65 14.12 -26.09
C GLU A 426 -5.63 14.76 -25.13
N GLU A 427 -4.35 14.44 -25.28
CA GLU A 427 -3.26 15.06 -24.52
C GLU A 427 -2.88 16.39 -25.16
N CYS A 428 -2.78 16.42 -26.49
CA CYS A 428 -2.57 17.65 -27.24
C CYS A 428 -3.69 18.66 -26.99
N SER A 429 -4.96 18.24 -26.98
CA SER A 429 -6.10 19.16 -26.76
C SER A 429 -6.01 19.91 -25.43
N ARG A 430 -5.48 19.28 -24.38
CA ARG A 430 -5.26 19.89 -23.04
C ARG A 430 -4.16 20.94 -23.01
N LEU A 431 -3.35 21.06 -24.07
CA LEU A 431 -2.35 22.12 -24.19
C LEU A 431 -3.01 23.47 -24.51
N PHE A 432 -4.21 23.53 -25.08
CA PHE A 432 -4.82 24.82 -25.42
C PHE A 432 -5.35 25.56 -24.17
N PRO A 433 -5.18 26.90 -24.06
CA PRO A 433 -4.48 27.80 -24.98
C PRO A 433 -2.98 27.99 -24.67
N SER A 434 -2.53 27.59 -23.48
CA SER A 434 -1.17 27.87 -22.97
C SER A 434 -0.57 26.77 -22.08
N GLY A 435 -1.16 25.57 -22.12
CA GLY A 435 -0.71 24.38 -21.42
C GLY A 435 0.62 23.84 -21.97
N ARG A 436 1.25 22.99 -21.16
CA ARG A 436 2.57 22.40 -21.43
C ARG A 436 2.60 20.94 -21.02
N ILE A 437 3.22 20.12 -21.84
CA ILE A 437 3.55 18.72 -21.53
C ILE A 437 5.07 18.61 -21.53
N TYR A 438 5.60 18.02 -20.47
CA TYR A 438 7.02 17.79 -20.29
C TYR A 438 7.31 16.30 -20.42
N SER A 439 8.42 15.95 -21.07
CA SER A 439 8.91 14.58 -21.07
C SER A 439 9.69 14.26 -19.80
N GLN A 440 9.91 12.97 -19.55
CA GLN A 440 10.97 12.52 -18.65
C GLN A 440 12.33 12.98 -19.19
N ALA A 441 13.30 13.13 -18.28
CA ALA A 441 14.64 13.48 -18.67
C ALA A 441 15.36 12.30 -19.33
N PHE A 442 16.14 12.59 -20.36
CA PHE A 442 17.02 11.66 -21.06
C PHE A 442 18.42 12.26 -21.12
N HIS A 443 19.45 11.45 -21.38
CA HIS A 443 20.82 11.90 -21.21
C HIS A 443 21.59 11.84 -22.53
N LEU A 444 22.55 12.75 -22.68
CA LEU A 444 23.51 12.77 -23.77
C LEU A 444 24.86 13.22 -23.20
N ALA A 445 25.88 12.36 -23.31
CA ALA A 445 27.20 12.52 -22.66
C ALA A 445 27.12 12.96 -21.19
N GLY A 446 26.26 12.29 -20.41
CA GLY A 446 26.09 12.57 -18.98
C GLY A 446 25.22 13.78 -18.66
N GLN A 447 24.89 14.65 -19.62
CA GLN A 447 24.01 15.80 -19.41
C GLN A 447 22.53 15.43 -19.58
N GLY A 448 21.69 15.88 -18.65
CA GLY A 448 20.25 15.64 -18.66
C GLY A 448 19.46 16.66 -19.51
N PHE A 449 18.69 16.17 -20.47
CA PHE A 449 17.82 16.93 -21.36
C PHE A 449 16.35 16.50 -21.21
N PHE A 450 15.42 17.37 -21.57
CA PHE A 450 13.99 17.05 -21.64
C PHE A 450 13.33 17.79 -22.81
N LEU A 451 12.24 17.22 -23.33
CA LEU A 451 11.39 17.86 -24.32
C LEU A 451 10.19 18.51 -23.65
N SER A 452 9.74 19.65 -24.18
CA SER A 452 8.51 20.29 -23.76
C SER A 452 7.65 20.67 -24.97
N ALA A 453 6.43 20.14 -25.01
CA ALA A 453 5.41 20.44 -26.01
C ALA A 453 4.44 21.50 -25.46
N HIS A 454 4.18 22.54 -26.25
CA HIS A 454 3.47 23.75 -25.81
C HIS A 454 2.41 24.14 -26.84
N CYS A 455 1.29 24.69 -26.36
CA CYS A 455 0.48 25.59 -27.18
C CYS A 455 0.99 27.01 -26.96
N ASN A 456 1.52 27.64 -28.01
CA ASN A 456 2.00 29.02 -27.97
C ASN A 456 1.08 29.92 -28.76
N MET A 457 0.86 31.14 -28.29
CA MET A 457 0.27 32.19 -29.12
C MET A 457 1.40 32.89 -29.89
N ASP A 458 1.30 32.92 -31.22
CA ASP A 458 2.21 33.73 -32.00
C ASP A 458 1.82 35.21 -31.90
N GLN A 459 2.75 36.05 -31.44
CA GLN A 459 2.51 37.47 -31.20
C GLN A 459 2.33 38.26 -32.51
N GLN A 460 2.87 37.76 -33.62
CA GLN A 460 2.80 38.43 -34.91
C GLN A 460 1.52 38.08 -35.68
N SER A 461 1.13 36.81 -35.68
CA SER A 461 0.00 36.31 -36.46
C SER A 461 -1.29 36.10 -35.65
N ALA A 462 -1.24 36.34 -34.34
CA ALA A 462 -2.38 36.29 -33.40
C ALA A 462 -3.15 34.95 -33.37
N PHE A 463 -2.53 33.85 -33.80
CA PHE A 463 -3.09 32.51 -33.66
C PHE A 463 -2.27 31.61 -32.73
N HIS A 464 -2.94 30.63 -32.14
CA HIS A 464 -2.27 29.58 -31.35
C HIS A 464 -1.62 28.55 -32.27
N CYS A 465 -0.46 28.03 -31.90
CA CYS A 465 0.29 27.03 -32.66
C CYS A 465 1.00 26.03 -31.74
N PHE A 466 1.33 24.87 -32.30
CA PHE A 466 2.07 23.83 -31.57
C PHE A 466 3.57 24.12 -31.63
N GLY A 467 4.19 24.20 -30.45
CA GLY A 467 5.64 24.39 -30.31
C GLY A 467 6.30 23.23 -29.58
N LEU A 468 7.55 22.97 -29.94
CA LEU A 468 8.39 21.95 -29.31
C LEU A 468 9.74 22.56 -28.93
N PHE A 469 10.16 22.30 -27.70
CA PHE A 469 11.40 22.82 -27.13
C PHE A 469 12.20 21.71 -26.48
N LEU A 470 13.51 21.91 -26.48
CA LEU A 470 14.52 21.12 -25.81
C LEU A 470 15.09 21.95 -24.66
N GLY A 471 15.01 21.43 -23.44
CA GLY A 471 15.58 22.02 -22.24
C GLY A 471 16.68 21.15 -21.64
N MET A 472 17.58 21.78 -20.90
CA MET A 472 18.59 21.11 -20.09
C MET A 472 18.18 21.18 -18.61
N GLN A 473 18.17 20.03 -17.93
CA GLN A 473 17.65 19.89 -16.57
C GLN A 473 18.60 20.46 -15.51
N GLU A 474 19.91 20.19 -15.64
CA GLU A 474 20.92 20.60 -14.66
C GLU A 474 21.49 21.98 -14.97
N LYS A 475 21.75 22.78 -13.93
CA LYS A 475 22.57 23.99 -14.01
C LYS A 475 24.02 23.59 -13.75
N GLY A 476 24.65 22.88 -14.69
CA GLY A 476 26.07 22.56 -14.61
C GLY A 476 26.95 23.75 -15.00
N SER A 477 28.18 23.77 -14.49
CA SER A 477 29.22 24.77 -14.83
C SER A 477 29.77 24.61 -16.26
N THR A 478 29.44 23.51 -16.94
CA THR A 478 29.93 23.15 -18.27
C THR A 478 28.92 23.50 -19.35
N SER A 479 29.35 24.30 -20.34
CA SER A 479 28.53 24.61 -21.50
C SER A 479 28.63 23.51 -22.55
N VAL A 480 27.50 23.00 -23.03
CA VAL A 480 27.49 21.98 -24.10
C VAL A 480 26.76 22.51 -25.31
N THR A 481 27.42 22.46 -26.47
CA THR A 481 26.82 22.81 -27.75
C THR A 481 26.18 21.58 -28.37
N VAL A 482 24.87 21.65 -28.59
CA VAL A 482 24.08 20.56 -29.15
C VAL A 482 23.48 21.02 -30.47
N ASP A 483 23.75 20.25 -31.53
CA ASP A 483 22.98 20.30 -32.76
C ASP A 483 21.72 19.45 -32.55
N TYR A 484 20.55 20.03 -32.79
CA TYR A 484 19.27 19.35 -32.60
C TYR A 484 18.36 19.46 -33.82
N GLU A 485 17.65 18.37 -34.09
CA GLU A 485 16.65 18.27 -35.14
C GLU A 485 15.32 17.78 -34.55
N PHE A 486 14.25 18.51 -34.83
CA PHE A 486 12.88 18.08 -34.57
C PHE A 486 12.23 17.60 -35.85
N ALA A 487 11.64 16.41 -35.80
CA ALA A 487 10.91 15.78 -36.88
C ALA A 487 9.57 15.23 -36.38
N ALA A 488 8.62 15.06 -37.30
CA ALA A 488 7.32 14.48 -37.01
C ALA A 488 6.84 13.60 -38.15
N ARG A 489 6.01 12.60 -37.84
CA ARG A 489 5.33 11.82 -38.88
C ARG A 489 4.16 12.62 -39.47
N THR A 490 4.03 12.58 -40.79
CA THR A 490 3.03 13.35 -41.55
C THR A 490 2.15 12.47 -42.43
N ARG A 491 2.44 11.16 -42.54
CA ARG A 491 1.72 10.20 -43.36
C ARG A 491 1.71 8.81 -42.68
N PRO A 492 0.72 7.96 -42.99
CA PRO A 492 0.72 6.56 -42.57
C PRO A 492 1.92 5.74 -43.09
N SER A 493 2.66 6.26 -44.08
CA SER A 493 3.90 5.65 -44.59
C SER A 493 5.01 5.53 -43.53
N GLY A 494 4.87 6.20 -42.38
CA GLY A 494 5.70 5.98 -41.19
C GLY A 494 7.01 6.77 -41.14
N GLU A 495 7.34 7.54 -42.19
CA GLU A 495 8.56 8.34 -42.26
C GLU A 495 8.49 9.61 -41.40
N PHE A 496 9.59 9.93 -40.72
CA PHE A 496 9.75 11.18 -39.99
C PHE A 496 10.25 12.28 -40.94
N VAL A 497 9.49 13.37 -41.02
CA VAL A 497 9.84 14.54 -41.82
C VAL A 497 10.44 15.61 -40.91
N SER A 498 11.63 16.08 -41.26
CA SER A 498 12.30 17.18 -40.59
C SER A 498 11.43 18.44 -40.57
N LYS A 499 11.29 19.07 -39.41
CA LYS A 499 10.49 20.29 -39.21
C LYS A 499 11.33 21.48 -38.82
N TYR A 500 12.34 21.25 -37.99
CA TYR A 500 13.23 22.31 -37.55
C TYR A 500 14.60 21.73 -37.21
N LYS A 501 15.65 22.48 -37.55
CA LYS A 501 17.03 22.19 -37.17
C LYS A 501 17.63 23.43 -36.58
N GLY A 502 18.42 23.26 -35.52
CA GLY A 502 19.13 24.36 -34.90
C GLY A 502 20.31 23.83 -34.11
N TYR A 503 21.10 24.76 -33.59
CA TYR A 503 22.14 24.45 -32.63
C TYR A 503 22.08 25.46 -31.49
N TYR A 504 22.45 25.01 -30.31
CA TYR A 504 22.49 25.89 -29.16
C TYR A 504 23.52 25.44 -28.15
N THR A 505 24.19 26.42 -27.52
CA THR A 505 25.09 26.19 -26.41
C THR A 505 24.32 26.34 -25.11
N PHE A 506 24.04 25.21 -24.46
CA PHE A 506 23.33 25.18 -23.19
C PHE A 506 24.31 25.47 -22.05
N THR A 507 23.97 26.47 -21.23
CA THR A 507 24.68 26.84 -19.99
C THR A 507 23.80 26.61 -18.75
N GLY A 508 22.78 25.74 -18.86
CA GLY A 508 21.79 25.47 -17.82
C GLY A 508 20.56 26.39 -17.82
N GLY A 509 19.40 25.84 -17.46
CA GLY A 509 18.18 26.59 -17.12
C GLY A 509 17.43 27.30 -18.26
N LYS A 510 17.83 27.11 -19.52
CA LYS A 510 17.11 27.63 -20.71
C LYS A 510 16.61 26.48 -21.58
N ALA A 511 15.44 26.68 -22.19
CA ALA A 511 14.89 25.80 -23.21
C ALA A 511 14.90 26.52 -24.57
N VAL A 512 15.26 25.79 -25.61
CA VAL A 512 15.34 26.28 -26.99
C VAL A 512 14.51 25.41 -27.89
N GLY A 513 13.96 25.99 -28.95
CA GLY A 513 13.14 25.24 -29.88
C GLY A 513 12.34 26.16 -30.77
N TYR A 514 11.23 25.64 -31.29
CA TYR A 514 10.46 26.33 -32.30
C TYR A 514 9.01 26.48 -31.87
N ARG A 515 8.49 27.71 -31.94
CA ARG A 515 7.16 28.06 -31.45
C ARG A 515 6.03 27.46 -32.29
N ASN A 516 6.23 27.40 -33.61
CA ASN A 516 5.26 26.89 -34.58
C ASN A 516 5.86 25.75 -35.41
N LEU A 517 6.05 24.57 -34.80
CA LEU A 517 6.74 23.42 -35.40
C LEU A 517 6.15 22.99 -36.75
N PHE A 518 4.84 23.13 -36.92
CA PHE A 518 4.13 22.66 -38.12
C PHE A 518 3.79 23.75 -39.12
N ALA A 519 4.12 25.01 -38.84
CA ALA A 519 3.76 26.17 -39.65
C ALA A 519 2.26 26.30 -39.93
N ILE A 520 1.40 25.83 -39.01
CA ILE A 520 -0.07 25.89 -39.15
C ILE A 520 -0.74 26.35 -37.84
N PRO A 521 -1.95 26.92 -37.92
CA PRO A 521 -2.75 27.26 -36.74
C PRO A 521 -3.20 26.03 -35.95
N TRP A 522 -3.46 26.21 -34.66
CA TRP A 522 -3.89 25.18 -33.72
C TRP A 522 -5.21 24.51 -34.14
N SER A 523 -6.15 25.29 -34.67
CA SER A 523 -7.43 24.78 -35.20
C SER A 523 -7.23 23.78 -36.32
N SER A 524 -6.36 24.09 -37.29
CA SER A 524 -6.01 23.17 -38.38
C SER A 524 -5.16 22.00 -37.89
N PHE A 525 -4.27 22.22 -36.93
CA PHE A 525 -3.46 21.16 -36.35
C PHE A 525 -4.31 20.11 -35.63
N MET A 526 -5.31 20.54 -34.84
CA MET A 526 -6.20 19.66 -34.07
C MET A 526 -7.42 19.15 -34.84
N ALA A 527 -7.60 19.53 -36.11
CA ALA A 527 -8.73 19.10 -36.93
C ALA A 527 -8.73 17.57 -37.12
N ASP A 528 -9.92 17.00 -37.33
CA ASP A 528 -10.08 15.54 -37.48
C ASP A 528 -9.35 14.99 -38.71
N ASP A 529 -9.23 15.81 -39.76
CA ASP A 529 -8.51 15.53 -41.01
C ASP A 529 -7.01 15.89 -40.96
N SER A 530 -6.49 16.26 -39.80
CA SER A 530 -5.07 16.62 -39.62
C SER A 530 -4.15 15.45 -39.96
N LEU A 531 -3.21 15.71 -40.86
CA LEU A 531 -2.22 14.73 -41.36
C LEU A 531 -1.19 14.30 -40.31
N PHE A 532 -1.11 14.99 -39.17
CA PHE A 532 -0.10 14.74 -38.14
C PHE A 532 -0.52 13.70 -37.09
N PHE A 533 -1.82 13.40 -37.00
CA PHE A 533 -2.35 12.41 -36.07
C PHE A 533 -2.60 11.10 -36.80
N ILE A 534 -1.75 10.11 -36.55
CA ILE A 534 -1.87 8.76 -37.11
C ILE A 534 -2.51 7.89 -36.04
N GLU A 535 -3.69 7.31 -36.32
CA GLU A 535 -4.48 6.56 -35.33
C GLU A 535 -4.73 7.36 -34.03
N GLY A 536 -4.86 8.69 -34.13
CA GLY A 536 -5.07 9.57 -32.98
C GLY A 536 -3.81 9.92 -32.19
N VAL A 537 -2.61 9.55 -32.68
CA VAL A 537 -1.33 9.82 -32.02
C VAL A 537 -0.44 10.71 -32.88
N LEU A 538 0.13 11.76 -32.27
CA LEU A 538 1.21 12.57 -32.83
C LEU A 538 2.55 11.92 -32.48
N HIS A 539 3.34 11.59 -33.50
CA HIS A 539 4.67 11.01 -33.33
C HIS A 539 5.76 12.05 -33.59
N LEU A 540 6.53 12.38 -32.56
CA LEU A 540 7.64 13.32 -32.61
C LEU A 540 8.98 12.61 -32.44
N ARG A 541 10.01 13.12 -33.09
CA ARG A 541 11.40 12.69 -32.95
C ARG A 541 12.27 13.92 -32.71
N ALA A 542 13.08 13.88 -31.67
CA ALA A 542 14.16 14.82 -31.44
C ALA A 542 15.48 14.07 -31.55
N GLU A 543 16.35 14.51 -32.45
CA GLU A 543 17.69 13.99 -32.64
C GLU A 543 18.68 15.03 -32.14
N LEU A 544 19.58 14.64 -31.26
CA LEU A 544 20.56 15.49 -30.61
C LEU A 544 21.94 14.94 -30.88
N THR A 545 22.85 15.81 -31.29
CA THR A 545 24.26 15.49 -31.54
C THR A 545 25.13 16.50 -30.80
N ILE A 546 26.16 16.02 -30.12
CA ILE A 546 27.15 16.93 -29.54
C ILE A 546 28.02 17.47 -30.65
N LYS A 547 28.01 18.80 -30.78
CA LYS A 547 28.90 19.49 -31.70
C LYS A 547 30.30 19.49 -31.08
N GLN A 548 31.22 18.74 -31.68
CA GLN A 548 32.63 18.85 -31.31
C GLN A 548 33.15 20.26 -31.71
N PRO A 549 34.02 20.88 -30.90
CA PRO A 549 34.60 22.18 -31.21
C PRO A 549 35.40 22.19 -32.51
#